data_AF-A0A2K5L7K3-F1
#
_entry.id   AF-A0A2K5L7K3-F1
#
_cell.length_a   1.000
_cell.length_b   1.000
_cell.length_c   1.000
_cell.angle_alpha   90.00
_cell.angle_beta   90.00
_cell.angle_gamma   90.00
#
_symmetry.space_group_name_H-M   'P 1'
#
loop_
_entity.id
_entity.type
_entity.pdbx_description
1 polymer ?
#
loop_
_entity_poly.entity_id
_entity_poly.type
_entity_poly.pdbx_seq_one_letter_code
_entity_poly.pdbx_strand_id
1 'polypeptide(L)'
;MLLPGPARQPPAPQPAQHPGLRRQVEPPGQLLRLFYCTVLVCSKEISALSDFSDELKNKTVCEDQELKLHCHESKFLNIYSATYGRRTQERDICSSEAERLPPFDCLSYSASQVLSRRCYGKQRCKIIVNNHHFGSPCLPGVKKYLTVTYACVPKNILTAIDPAIANLKPSLKQKDGEYGNFYGLLPAFLFK
;
A
#
# COMPACT_ATOMS: atom_id res chain seq x y z
N MET A 1 76.14 -88.43 -2.54
CA MET A 1 74.74 -88.78 -2.16
C MET A 1 74.19 -87.61 -1.38
N LEU A 2 73.33 -86.80 -2.01
CA LEU A 2 72.72 -85.61 -1.40
C LEU A 2 71.28 -85.97 -0.99
N LEU A 3 71.00 -85.87 0.31
CA LEU A 3 69.67 -86.10 0.90
C LEU A 3 68.74 -84.92 0.57
N PRO A 4 67.45 -85.15 0.25
CA PRO A 4 66.48 -84.07 0.03
C PRO A 4 66.08 -83.39 1.34
N GLY A 5 66.15 -82.05 1.39
CA GLY A 5 65.60 -81.24 2.48
C GLY A 5 64.07 -81.12 2.41
N PRO A 6 63.40 -80.76 3.52
CA PRO A 6 61.94 -80.84 3.62
C PRO A 6 61.22 -79.73 2.83
N ALA A 7 60.04 -80.10 2.31
CA ALA A 7 59.18 -79.26 1.49
C ALA A 7 58.61 -78.05 2.26
N ARG A 8 58.74 -76.85 1.68
CA ARG A 8 58.11 -75.62 2.17
C ARG A 8 56.62 -75.63 1.79
N GLN A 9 55.74 -75.47 2.78
CA GLN A 9 54.29 -75.31 2.54
C GLN A 9 53.99 -73.99 1.81
N PRO A 10 52.99 -73.95 0.91
CA PRO A 10 52.54 -72.71 0.28
C PRO A 10 51.83 -71.80 1.28
N PRO A 11 51.87 -70.46 1.09
CA PRO A 11 51.13 -69.53 1.93
C PRO A 11 49.62 -69.65 1.73
N ALA A 12 48.87 -69.46 2.82
CA ALA A 12 47.40 -69.50 2.84
C ALA A 12 46.77 -68.39 1.97
N PRO A 13 45.54 -68.58 1.45
CA PRO A 13 44.86 -67.57 0.64
C PRO A 13 44.41 -66.38 1.49
N GLN A 14 44.69 -65.16 1.02
CA GLN A 14 44.18 -63.93 1.62
C GLN A 14 42.68 -63.74 1.28
N PRO A 15 41.87 -63.18 2.20
CA PRO A 15 40.45 -62.95 1.93
C PRO A 15 40.26 -61.86 0.88
N ALA A 16 39.40 -62.15 -0.10
CA ALA A 16 39.03 -61.25 -1.19
C ALA A 16 38.42 -59.95 -0.64
N GLN A 17 39.01 -58.80 -0.99
CA GLN A 17 38.40 -57.50 -0.81
C GLN A 17 37.33 -57.29 -1.88
N HIS A 18 36.06 -57.35 -1.48
CA HIS A 18 34.96 -56.87 -2.32
C HIS A 18 35.06 -55.34 -2.47
N PRO A 19 35.01 -54.79 -3.70
CA PRO A 19 34.84 -53.36 -3.89
C PRO A 19 33.41 -52.99 -3.49
N GLY A 20 33.23 -52.53 -2.26
CA GLY A 20 31.99 -51.89 -1.83
C GLY A 20 31.74 -50.68 -2.73
N LEU A 21 30.67 -50.75 -3.53
CA LEU A 21 30.16 -49.61 -4.29
C LEU A 21 29.84 -48.49 -3.30
N ARG A 22 30.76 -47.53 -3.14
CA ARG A 22 30.48 -46.30 -2.39
C ARG A 22 29.31 -45.62 -3.06
N ARG A 23 28.11 -45.75 -2.47
CA ARG A 23 27.03 -44.81 -2.72
C ARG A 23 27.58 -43.44 -2.34
N GLN A 24 27.81 -42.59 -3.33
CA GLN A 24 27.93 -41.15 -3.12
C GLN A 24 26.62 -40.70 -2.48
N VAL A 25 26.62 -40.59 -1.14
CA VAL A 25 25.55 -39.92 -0.41
C VAL A 25 25.72 -38.45 -0.76
N GLU A 26 24.90 -37.95 -1.69
CA GLU A 26 24.78 -36.52 -1.93
C GLU A 26 24.54 -35.84 -0.58
N PRO A 27 25.32 -34.82 -0.20
CA PRO A 27 25.26 -34.28 1.14
C PRO A 27 23.84 -33.79 1.43
N PRO A 28 23.27 -34.07 2.63
CA PRO A 28 21.90 -33.70 3.01
C PRO A 28 21.64 -32.18 3.00
N GLY A 29 22.64 -31.36 2.68
CA GLY A 29 22.53 -29.91 2.56
C GLY A 29 21.92 -29.41 1.24
N GLN A 30 21.86 -30.21 0.16
CA GLN A 30 21.37 -29.70 -1.13
C GLN A 30 19.84 -29.53 -1.14
N LEU A 31 19.11 -30.54 -0.66
CA LEU A 31 17.66 -30.45 -0.43
C LEU A 31 17.30 -29.38 0.61
N LEU A 32 18.06 -29.30 1.70
CA LEU A 32 17.84 -28.29 2.75
C LEU A 32 18.08 -26.87 2.23
N ARG A 33 19.08 -26.66 1.36
CA ARG A 33 19.32 -25.37 0.70
C ARG A 33 18.18 -24.99 -0.24
N LEU A 34 17.68 -25.94 -1.04
CA LEU A 34 16.55 -25.69 -1.92
C LEU A 34 15.29 -25.35 -1.12
N PHE A 35 15.02 -26.07 -0.05
CA PHE A 35 13.88 -25.80 0.85
C PHE A 35 14.02 -24.43 1.55
N TYR A 36 15.23 -24.06 1.96
CA TYR A 36 15.49 -22.75 2.56
C TYR A 36 15.33 -21.62 1.53
N CYS A 37 15.81 -21.80 0.30
CA CYS A 37 15.63 -20.85 -0.79
C CYS A 37 14.15 -20.68 -1.16
N THR A 38 13.39 -21.77 -1.29
CA THR A 38 11.95 -21.67 -1.59
C THR A 38 11.20 -21.00 -0.46
N VAL A 39 11.49 -21.30 0.81
CA VAL A 39 10.88 -20.61 1.97
C VAL A 39 11.26 -19.12 2.01
N LEU A 40 12.50 -18.74 1.68
CA LEU A 40 12.92 -17.33 1.62
C LEU A 40 12.30 -16.57 0.46
N VAL A 41 12.15 -17.21 -0.71
CA VAL A 41 11.50 -16.61 -1.89
C VAL A 41 10.00 -16.48 -1.62
N CYS A 42 9.35 -17.55 -1.16
CA CYS A 42 7.94 -17.54 -0.80
C CYS A 42 7.61 -16.55 0.31
N SER A 43 8.48 -16.39 1.32
CA SER A 43 8.24 -15.39 2.38
C SER A 43 8.36 -13.96 1.88
N LYS A 44 9.28 -13.65 0.94
CA LYS A 44 9.35 -12.33 0.28
C LYS A 44 8.15 -12.04 -0.63
N GLU A 45 7.71 -13.03 -1.41
CA GLU A 45 6.51 -12.95 -2.26
C GLU A 45 5.24 -12.76 -1.42
N ILE A 46 5.09 -13.50 -0.32
CA ILE A 46 3.95 -13.36 0.61
C ILE A 46 3.96 -11.99 1.29
N SER A 47 5.13 -11.46 1.65
CA SER A 47 5.29 -10.11 2.23
C SER A 47 4.80 -9.02 1.26
N ALA A 48 5.12 -9.16 -0.03
CA ALA A 48 4.67 -8.24 -1.07
C ALA A 48 3.16 -8.31 -1.30
N LEU A 49 2.55 -9.48 -1.14
CA LEU A 49 1.10 -9.68 -1.27
C LEU A 49 0.31 -9.14 -0.06
N SER A 50 0.83 -9.27 1.15
CA SER A 50 0.23 -8.63 2.34
C SER A 50 0.22 -7.10 2.22
N ASP A 51 1.21 -6.52 1.54
CA ASP A 51 1.34 -5.07 1.35
C ASP A 51 0.27 -4.48 0.40
N PHE A 52 -0.36 -5.30 -0.44
CA PHE A 52 -1.45 -4.90 -1.34
C PHE A 52 -2.84 -4.97 -0.70
N SER A 53 -3.06 -5.93 0.21
CA SER A 53 -4.37 -6.12 0.84
C SER A 53 -4.62 -5.16 2.01
N ASP A 54 -3.57 -4.56 2.58
CA ASP A 54 -3.64 -3.69 3.77
C ASP A 54 -3.79 -2.18 3.47
N GLU A 55 -3.99 -1.81 2.20
CA GLU A 55 -3.85 -0.41 1.82
C GLU A 55 -5.15 0.38 1.70
N LEU A 56 -6.33 -0.23 1.80
CA LEU A 56 -7.59 0.51 1.83
C LEU A 56 -7.88 1.07 3.24
N LYS A 57 -7.81 2.39 3.37
CA LYS A 57 -7.93 3.13 4.62
C LYS A 57 -9.15 4.03 4.60
N ASN A 58 -9.85 4.10 5.72
CA ASN A 58 -10.94 5.05 5.96
C ASN A 58 -10.51 6.11 6.97
N LYS A 59 -10.86 7.36 6.72
CA LYS A 59 -10.58 8.46 7.64
C LYS A 59 -11.75 9.43 7.70
N THR A 60 -12.13 9.79 8.92
CA THR A 60 -13.17 10.79 9.21
C THR A 60 -12.55 12.02 9.86
N VAL A 61 -12.91 13.21 9.40
CA VAL A 61 -12.39 14.49 9.89
C VAL A 61 -13.53 15.48 10.01
N CYS A 62 -13.66 16.11 11.19
CA CYS A 62 -14.74 17.06 11.45
C CYS A 62 -14.57 18.37 10.69
N GLU A 63 -15.68 19.08 10.46
CA GLU A 63 -15.66 20.45 9.94
C GLU A 63 -14.76 21.35 10.82
N ASP A 64 -14.00 22.20 10.14
CA ASP A 64 -12.96 23.10 10.66
C ASP A 64 -11.66 22.42 11.13
N GLN A 65 -11.53 21.10 10.96
CA GLN A 65 -10.27 20.39 11.19
C GLN A 65 -9.46 20.16 9.90
N GLU A 66 -8.18 19.83 10.04
CA GLU A 66 -7.29 19.55 8.92
C GLU A 66 -7.27 18.05 8.56
N LEU A 67 -7.65 17.73 7.32
CA LEU A 67 -7.39 16.42 6.74
C LEU A 67 -5.89 16.28 6.45
N LYS A 68 -5.25 15.27 7.04
CA LYS A 68 -3.86 14.89 6.77
C LYS A 68 -3.81 13.46 6.21
N LEU A 69 -3.40 13.30 4.96
CA LEU A 69 -3.16 11.99 4.33
C LEU A 69 -1.67 11.82 4.05
N HIS A 70 -1.13 10.64 4.36
CA HIS A 70 0.28 10.34 4.14
C HIS A 70 0.50 8.88 3.76
N CYS A 71 1.30 8.67 2.72
CA CYS A 71 1.85 7.38 2.32
C CYS A 71 3.34 7.28 2.66
N HIS A 72 3.76 6.11 3.13
CA HIS A 72 5.18 5.78 3.32
C HIS A 72 5.91 5.68 1.96
N GLU A 73 7.23 5.54 2.00
CA GLU A 73 8.11 5.72 0.84
C GLU A 73 7.68 4.90 -0.39
N SER A 74 7.83 5.51 -1.57
CA SER A 74 7.50 4.94 -2.88
C SER A 74 6.03 4.61 -3.15
N LYS A 75 5.12 5.00 -2.25
CA LYS A 75 3.67 4.86 -2.42
C LYS A 75 2.95 6.21 -2.52
N PHE A 76 1.85 6.24 -3.26
CA PHE A 76 1.12 7.46 -3.62
C PHE A 76 -0.36 7.31 -3.32
N LEU A 77 -1.01 8.43 -3.00
CA LEU A 77 -2.43 8.45 -2.66
C LEU A 77 -3.30 8.14 -3.88
N ASN A 78 -4.11 7.10 -3.76
CA ASN A 78 -5.26 6.81 -4.62
C ASN A 78 -6.54 7.09 -3.82
N ILE A 79 -7.40 7.97 -4.32
CA ILE A 79 -8.65 8.34 -3.64
C ILE A 79 -9.78 7.52 -4.25
N TYR A 80 -10.44 6.67 -3.46
CA TYR A 80 -11.56 5.85 -3.93
C TYR A 80 -12.88 6.58 -3.82
N SER A 81 -13.15 7.17 -2.66
CA SER A 81 -14.38 7.90 -2.41
C SER A 81 -14.20 8.91 -1.29
N ALA A 82 -14.99 9.96 -1.32
CA ALA A 82 -15.16 10.87 -0.22
C ALA A 82 -16.55 11.50 -0.19
N THR A 83 -17.05 11.71 1.01
CA THR A 83 -18.33 12.35 1.29
C THR A 83 -18.15 13.40 2.36
N TYR A 84 -18.72 14.59 2.14
CA TYR A 84 -18.76 15.65 3.14
C TYR A 84 -20.19 15.90 3.56
N GLY A 85 -20.49 15.91 4.85
CA GLY A 85 -21.86 16.05 5.32
C GLY A 85 -22.09 15.47 6.71
N ARG A 86 -23.35 15.11 7.01
CA ARG A 86 -23.71 14.36 8.22
C ARG A 86 -24.90 13.46 7.94
N ARG A 87 -24.87 12.25 8.51
CA ARG A 87 -26.02 11.34 8.51
C ARG A 87 -26.89 11.54 9.75
N THR A 88 -28.16 11.20 9.62
CA THR A 88 -29.19 11.37 10.65
C THR A 88 -28.92 10.52 11.91
N GLN A 89 -28.32 9.34 11.73
CA GLN A 89 -28.13 8.34 12.79
C GLN A 89 -26.74 8.39 13.46
N GLU A 90 -25.79 9.14 12.90
CA GLU A 90 -24.39 9.16 13.35
C GLU A 90 -24.18 10.26 14.40
N ARG A 91 -24.58 9.98 15.65
CA ARG A 91 -24.50 10.92 16.77
C ARG A 91 -23.10 11.07 17.35
N ASP A 92 -22.31 10.00 17.36
CA ASP A 92 -21.01 9.93 18.06
C ASP A 92 -19.84 10.51 17.25
N ILE A 93 -20.07 10.81 15.97
CA ILE A 93 -19.05 11.36 15.09
C ILE A 93 -19.06 12.87 15.22
N CYS A 94 -17.92 13.45 15.61
CA CYS A 94 -17.74 14.89 15.71
C CYS A 94 -18.82 15.56 16.59
N SER A 95 -19.25 14.90 17.66
CA SER A 95 -20.31 15.39 18.53
C SER A 95 -19.81 16.56 19.38
N SER A 96 -20.56 17.64 19.39
CA SER A 96 -20.49 18.63 20.46
C SER A 96 -21.89 18.80 21.08
N GLU A 97 -21.95 19.10 22.37
CA GLU A 97 -23.20 19.20 23.17
C GLU A 97 -24.25 20.18 22.56
N ALA A 98 -23.83 21.09 21.68
CA ALA A 98 -24.68 22.09 21.04
C ALA A 98 -25.18 21.71 19.63
N GLU A 99 -24.84 20.53 19.12
CA GLU A 99 -25.10 20.18 17.72
C GLU A 99 -26.49 19.62 17.45
N ARG A 100 -27.19 20.24 16.50
CA ARG A 100 -28.44 19.69 15.95
C ARG A 100 -28.10 18.62 14.92
N LEU A 101 -28.73 17.45 15.07
CA LEU A 101 -28.71 16.43 14.02
C LEU A 101 -29.60 16.86 12.86
N PRO A 102 -29.21 16.55 11.62
CA PRO A 102 -30.05 16.86 10.47
C PRO A 102 -31.30 15.94 10.46
N PRO A 103 -32.43 16.41 9.93
CA PRO A 103 -33.65 15.60 9.82
C PRO A 103 -33.57 14.50 8.74
N PHE A 104 -32.59 14.60 7.83
CA PHE A 104 -32.30 13.65 6.76
C PHE A 104 -30.79 13.65 6.49
N ASP A 105 -30.30 12.62 5.81
CA ASP A 105 -28.89 12.53 5.42
C ASP A 105 -28.53 13.65 4.43
N CYS A 106 -27.58 14.50 4.80
CA CYS A 106 -27.13 15.60 3.98
C CYS A 106 -25.67 15.38 3.59
N LEU A 107 -25.45 14.69 2.47
CA LEU A 107 -24.13 14.27 2.00
C LEU A 107 -23.79 14.89 0.64
N SER A 108 -22.57 15.39 0.52
CA SER A 108 -21.97 15.88 -0.73
C SER A 108 -20.92 14.90 -1.23
N TYR A 109 -21.18 14.28 -2.39
CA TYR A 109 -20.25 13.36 -3.05
C TYR A 109 -19.21 14.07 -3.93
N SER A 110 -19.38 15.38 -4.20
CA SER A 110 -18.39 16.18 -4.93
C SER A 110 -17.06 16.29 -4.20
N ALA A 111 -17.05 15.99 -2.88
CA ALA A 111 -15.83 15.85 -2.09
C ALA A 111 -14.82 14.87 -2.70
N SER A 112 -15.30 13.80 -3.36
CA SER A 112 -14.44 12.86 -4.10
C SER A 112 -13.63 13.60 -5.17
N GLN A 113 -14.28 14.44 -5.98
CA GLN A 113 -13.62 15.19 -7.05
C GLN A 113 -12.61 16.21 -6.50
N VAL A 114 -12.95 16.88 -5.40
CA VAL A 114 -12.05 17.83 -4.73
C VAL A 114 -10.78 17.13 -4.25
N LEU A 115 -10.92 15.96 -3.60
CA LEU A 115 -9.78 15.19 -3.12
C LEU A 115 -8.99 14.54 -4.26
N SER A 116 -9.65 14.02 -5.30
CA SER A 116 -8.95 13.49 -6.47
C SER A 116 -8.08 14.57 -7.11
N ARG A 117 -8.60 15.78 -7.32
CA ARG A 117 -7.81 16.88 -7.91
C ARG A 117 -6.65 17.34 -7.01
N ARG A 118 -6.83 17.33 -5.70
CA ARG A 118 -5.85 17.92 -4.76
C ARG A 118 -4.85 16.93 -4.19
N CYS A 119 -5.22 15.66 -4.04
CA CYS A 119 -4.47 14.63 -3.31
C CYS A 119 -4.02 13.44 -4.16
N TYR A 120 -4.74 13.08 -5.23
CA TYR A 120 -4.37 11.92 -6.06
C TYR A 120 -2.95 12.05 -6.61
N GLY A 121 -2.19 10.95 -6.59
CA GLY A 121 -0.82 10.93 -7.08
C GLY A 121 0.19 11.69 -6.22
N LYS A 122 -0.21 12.16 -5.03
CA LYS A 122 0.71 12.77 -4.05
C LYS A 122 1.03 11.79 -2.92
N GLN A 123 2.21 11.91 -2.33
CA GLN A 123 2.56 11.14 -1.13
C GLN A 123 2.01 11.76 0.17
N ARG A 124 1.75 13.07 0.15
CA ARG A 124 1.21 13.85 1.29
C ARG A 124 0.13 14.78 0.77
N CYS A 125 -0.98 14.86 1.49
CA CYS A 125 -2.05 15.82 1.21
C CYS A 125 -2.56 16.44 2.51
N LYS A 126 -2.74 17.76 2.51
CA LYS A 126 -3.30 18.53 3.62
C LYS A 126 -4.39 19.46 3.11
N ILE A 127 -5.59 19.40 3.69
CA ILE A 127 -6.73 20.25 3.30
C ILE A 127 -7.57 20.55 4.54
N ILE A 128 -7.94 21.81 4.76
CA ILE A 128 -8.93 22.19 5.79
C ILE A 128 -10.33 21.75 5.34
N VAL A 129 -11.04 21.03 6.21
CA VAL A 129 -12.39 20.52 5.97
C VAL A 129 -13.42 21.59 6.28
N ASN A 130 -13.92 22.28 5.26
CA ASN A 130 -14.91 23.35 5.44
C ASN A 130 -15.79 23.53 4.18
N ASN A 131 -16.82 24.38 4.33
CA ASN A 131 -17.78 24.66 3.26
C ASN A 131 -17.17 25.36 2.04
N HIS A 132 -16.04 26.07 2.21
CA HIS A 132 -15.33 26.70 1.09
C HIS A 132 -14.78 25.65 0.11
N HIS A 133 -14.25 24.54 0.61
CA HIS A 133 -13.69 23.49 -0.23
C HIS A 133 -14.72 22.45 -0.69
N PHE A 134 -15.69 22.12 0.16
CA PHE A 134 -16.56 20.95 -0.03
C PHE A 134 -18.05 21.32 -0.22
N GLY A 135 -18.38 22.62 -0.20
CA GLY A 135 -19.76 23.11 -0.25
C GLY A 135 -20.49 22.95 1.08
N SER A 136 -21.75 23.39 1.16
CA SER A 136 -22.60 23.26 2.36
C SER A 136 -23.84 22.42 2.07
N PRO A 137 -23.76 21.07 2.14
CA PRO A 137 -24.88 20.18 1.81
C PRO A 137 -26.00 20.14 2.87
N CYS A 138 -25.73 20.64 4.08
CA CYS A 138 -26.66 20.58 5.20
C CYS A 138 -27.24 21.96 5.52
N LEU A 139 -28.35 21.97 6.26
CA LEU A 139 -28.93 23.19 6.83
C LEU A 139 -27.95 23.86 7.82
N PRO A 140 -28.02 25.20 7.98
CA PRO A 140 -27.21 25.92 8.95
C PRO A 140 -27.34 25.35 10.36
N GLY A 141 -26.21 25.29 11.09
CA GLY A 141 -26.15 24.76 12.45
C GLY A 141 -25.96 23.24 12.56
N VAL A 142 -25.95 22.52 11.44
CA VAL A 142 -25.51 21.11 11.39
C VAL A 142 -24.01 21.07 11.16
N LYS A 143 -23.26 20.58 12.15
CA LYS A 143 -21.82 20.32 11.99
C LYS A 143 -21.62 19.17 11.02
N LYS A 144 -20.68 19.28 10.10
CA LYS A 144 -20.39 18.24 9.10
C LYS A 144 -19.07 17.54 9.40
N TYR A 145 -18.84 16.43 8.72
CA TYR A 145 -17.56 15.75 8.66
C TYR A 145 -17.29 15.25 7.25
N LEU A 146 -16.01 15.12 6.95
CA LEU A 146 -15.51 14.51 5.73
C LEU A 146 -15.12 13.07 6.05
N THR A 147 -15.71 12.13 5.32
CA THR A 147 -15.26 10.73 5.29
C THR A 147 -14.54 10.49 3.98
N VAL A 148 -13.34 9.92 4.03
CA VAL A 148 -12.54 9.57 2.86
C VAL A 148 -12.09 8.12 2.94
N THR A 149 -12.26 7.39 1.83
CA THR A 149 -11.70 6.08 1.58
C THR A 149 -10.57 6.24 0.56
N TYR A 150 -9.36 5.83 0.92
CA TYR A 150 -8.17 5.99 0.09
C TYR A 150 -7.24 4.79 0.26
N ALA A 151 -6.34 4.61 -0.71
CA ALA A 151 -5.18 3.76 -0.52
C ALA A 151 -3.89 4.49 -0.80
N CYS A 152 -2.83 3.95 -0.22
CA CYS A 152 -1.49 4.19 -0.73
C CYS A 152 -1.23 3.10 -1.77
N VAL A 153 -0.62 3.43 -2.89
CA VAL A 153 -0.32 2.44 -3.93
C VAL A 153 1.08 2.66 -4.48
N PRO A 154 1.84 1.60 -4.78
CA PRO A 154 3.14 1.71 -5.41
C PRO A 154 3.09 2.50 -6.73
N LYS A 155 4.14 3.27 -7.04
CA LYS A 155 4.20 4.12 -8.24
C LYS A 155 3.88 3.35 -9.52
N ASN A 156 4.46 2.16 -9.69
CA ASN A 156 4.28 1.32 -10.88
C ASN A 156 2.80 0.95 -11.12
N ILE A 157 2.04 0.71 -10.06
CA ILE A 157 0.61 0.43 -10.15
C ILE A 157 -0.16 1.69 -10.50
N LEU A 158 0.14 2.79 -9.81
CA LEU A 158 -0.56 4.05 -10.06
C LEU A 158 -0.36 4.54 -11.50
N THR A 159 0.86 4.41 -12.04
CA THR A 159 1.17 4.76 -13.43
C THR A 159 0.53 3.83 -14.46
N ALA A 160 0.25 2.57 -14.09
CA ALA A 160 -0.48 1.66 -14.95
C ALA A 160 -1.96 2.04 -15.06
N ILE A 161 -2.53 2.63 -14.01
CA ILE A 161 -3.91 3.14 -13.98
C ILE A 161 -4.00 4.51 -14.66
N ASP A 162 -3.07 5.42 -14.36
CA ASP A 162 -2.98 6.76 -14.94
C ASP A 162 -1.55 7.07 -15.40
N PRO A 163 -1.26 6.93 -16.70
CA PRO A 163 0.07 7.19 -17.27
C PRO A 163 0.56 8.63 -17.08
N ALA A 164 -0.34 9.60 -16.86
CA ALA A 164 0.04 11.00 -16.66
C ALA A 164 0.87 11.19 -15.38
N ILE A 165 0.72 10.29 -14.40
CA ILE A 165 1.46 10.30 -13.13
C ILE A 165 2.97 10.05 -13.33
N ALA A 166 3.38 9.38 -14.41
CA ALA A 166 4.80 9.12 -14.68
C ALA A 166 5.60 10.42 -14.87
N ASN A 167 4.95 11.47 -15.40
CA ASN A 167 5.56 12.76 -15.71
C ASN A 167 5.51 13.75 -14.53
N LEU A 168 4.84 13.40 -13.42
CA LEU A 168 4.80 14.26 -12.24
C LEU A 168 6.16 14.20 -11.53
N LYS A 169 6.87 15.33 -11.56
CA LYS A 169 8.07 15.56 -10.76
C LYS A 169 7.71 15.35 -9.28
N PRO A 170 8.46 14.54 -8.50
CA PRO A 170 8.20 14.42 -7.07
C PRO A 170 8.30 15.82 -6.44
N SER A 171 7.20 16.26 -5.82
CA SER A 171 7.06 17.61 -5.27
C SER A 171 7.99 17.77 -4.06
N LEU A 172 9.24 18.18 -4.32
CA LEU A 172 10.10 18.80 -3.34
C LEU A 172 9.64 20.24 -3.17
N LYS A 173 8.95 20.47 -2.04
CA LYS A 173 8.52 21.77 -1.46
C LYS A 173 7.50 22.58 -2.26
N GLN A 174 6.22 22.31 -2.02
CA GLN A 174 5.19 23.32 -2.19
C GLN A 174 5.22 24.22 -0.94
N LYS A 175 5.71 25.46 -1.09
CA LYS A 175 5.63 26.49 -0.04
C LYS A 175 4.17 26.75 0.29
N ASP A 176 3.85 26.72 1.58
CA ASP A 176 2.58 27.19 2.12
C ASP A 176 2.46 28.71 1.91
N GLY A 177 1.30 29.15 1.42
CA GLY A 177 0.81 30.51 1.51
C GLY A 177 1.09 31.43 0.33
N GLU A 178 0.12 31.56 -0.58
CA GLU A 178 -0.29 32.88 -1.07
C GLU A 178 -1.75 32.88 -1.51
N TYR A 179 -2.49 33.84 -0.96
CA TYR A 179 -3.90 34.13 -1.19
C TYR A 179 -4.04 34.82 -2.54
N GLY A 180 -4.76 34.23 -3.50
CA GLY A 180 -4.93 34.78 -4.84
C GLY A 180 -6.36 34.59 -5.34
N ASN A 181 -7.13 35.68 -5.30
CA ASN A 181 -8.40 35.86 -5.99
C ASN A 181 -8.27 35.47 -7.48
N PHE A 182 -9.09 34.54 -7.96
CA PHE A 182 -9.26 34.27 -9.39
C PHE A 182 -10.76 34.15 -9.72
N TYR A 183 -11.53 35.19 -9.39
CA TYR A 183 -12.73 35.51 -10.17
C TYR A 183 -12.30 36.46 -11.28
N GLY A 184 -12.03 35.91 -12.45
CA GLY A 184 -11.62 36.69 -13.61
C GLY A 184 -10.87 35.84 -14.62
N LEU A 185 -11.61 34.98 -15.33
CA LEU A 185 -11.33 34.47 -16.68
C LEU A 185 -12.35 33.36 -16.98
N LEU A 186 -13.61 33.74 -17.18
CA LEU A 186 -14.50 32.94 -18.02
C LEU A 186 -14.12 33.25 -19.47
N PRO A 187 -13.76 32.28 -20.31
CA PRO A 187 -13.69 32.49 -21.74
C PRO A 187 -15.10 32.80 -22.26
N ALA A 188 -15.27 33.99 -22.82
CA ALA A 188 -16.46 34.47 -23.50
C ALA A 188 -16.64 33.76 -24.85
N PHE A 189 -16.85 32.43 -24.85
CA PHE A 189 -17.16 31.66 -26.05
C PHE A 189 -18.03 30.46 -25.71
N LEU A 190 -19.29 30.70 -25.31
CA LEU A 190 -20.34 29.67 -25.42
C LEU A 190 -21.74 30.28 -25.28
N PHE A 191 -22.07 31.22 -26.16
CA PHE A 191 -23.44 31.44 -26.63
C PHE A 191 -23.35 31.93 -28.08
N LYS A 192 -23.56 31.01 -29.02
CA LYS A 192 -23.96 31.30 -30.39
C LYS A 192 -25.03 30.29 -30.78
#